data_AF-A0A6A5GXI9-F1
#
_entry.id   AF-A0A6A5GXI9-F1
#
_cell.length_a   1.000
_cell.length_b   1.000
_cell.length_c   1.000
_cell.angle_alpha   90.00
_cell.angle_beta   90.00
_cell.angle_gamma   90.00
#
_symmetry.space_group_name_H-M   'P 1'
#
loop_
_entity.id
_entity.type
_entity.pdbx_description
1 polymer ?
#
loop_
_entity_poly.entity_id
_entity_poly.type
_entity_poly.pdbx_seq_one_letter_code
_entity_poly.pdbx_strand_id
1 'polypeptide(L)'
;MLSSKVFLKMQRLALRPMAYSTTCNPKNEVFLERLSGKDEGITIINMNRPEKKNSLGKVFMAQFKEVLDEVKYDPKTRVVILNSKCENVFCSGADLKERKTMTQAEATRFVNGLRDSFTEIERLPQPVIASIDGFALGGGLELALACDIRVACA
;
A
#
# COMPACT_ATOMS: atom_id res chain seq x y z
N MET A 1 -18.66 -15.18 -12.61
CA MET A 1 -18.09 -14.08 -13.43
C MET A 1 -18.42 -12.75 -12.77
N LEU A 2 -17.53 -12.21 -11.94
CA LEU A 2 -17.68 -10.82 -11.48
C LEU A 2 -17.50 -9.92 -12.71
N SER A 3 -18.51 -9.10 -12.98
CA SER A 3 -18.59 -8.26 -14.18
C SER A 3 -17.38 -7.31 -14.26
N SER A 4 -16.80 -7.22 -15.46
CA SER A 4 -15.78 -6.26 -15.92
C SER A 4 -16.04 -4.79 -15.53
N LYS A 5 -17.27 -4.46 -15.10
CA LYS A 5 -17.66 -3.15 -14.58
C LYS A 5 -17.06 -2.80 -13.21
N VAL A 6 -16.78 -3.77 -12.33
CA VAL A 6 -16.19 -3.50 -11.00
C VAL A 6 -14.72 -3.12 -11.13
N PHE A 7 -13.96 -3.89 -11.93
CA PHE A 7 -12.54 -3.64 -12.21
C PHE A 7 -12.34 -2.27 -12.90
N LEU A 8 -13.17 -1.96 -13.91
CA LEU A 8 -13.14 -0.66 -14.59
C LEU A 8 -13.53 0.50 -13.67
N LYS A 9 -14.31 0.26 -12.60
CA LYS A 9 -14.69 1.29 -11.63
C LYS A 9 -13.56 1.56 -10.63
N MET A 10 -12.77 0.55 -10.25
CA MET A 10 -11.55 0.74 -9.45
C MET A 10 -10.47 1.49 -10.25
N GLN A 11 -10.24 1.10 -11.51
CA GLN A 11 -9.35 1.86 -12.41
C GLN A 11 -9.84 3.29 -12.69
N ARG A 12 -11.16 3.50 -12.85
CA ARG A 12 -11.73 4.84 -13.04
C ARG A 12 -11.76 5.70 -11.78
N LEU A 13 -11.74 5.10 -10.59
CA LEU A 13 -11.51 5.83 -9.35
C LEU A 13 -10.09 6.39 -9.29
N ALA A 14 -9.09 5.64 -9.79
CA ALA A 14 -7.71 6.09 -9.88
C ALA A 14 -7.45 7.19 -10.95
N LEU A 15 -8.38 7.37 -11.92
CA LEU A 15 -8.19 8.23 -13.10
C LEU A 15 -9.10 9.47 -13.18
N ARG A 16 -9.91 9.77 -12.15
CA ARG A 16 -10.74 11.00 -12.13
C ARG A 16 -10.03 12.12 -11.36
N PRO A 17 -9.97 13.36 -11.89
CA PRO A 17 -9.64 14.52 -11.07
C PRO A 17 -10.87 14.79 -10.19
N MET A 18 -10.87 14.28 -8.97
CA MET A 18 -11.93 14.50 -7.99
C MET A 18 -11.35 15.32 -6.84
N ALA A 19 -12.09 16.32 -6.37
CA ALA A 19 -11.62 17.36 -5.46
C ALA A 19 -10.87 16.77 -4.25
N TYR A 20 -9.55 16.96 -4.25
CA TYR A 20 -8.64 16.45 -3.23
C TYR A 20 -8.78 17.26 -1.95
N SER A 21 -8.89 16.58 -0.81
CA SER A 21 -8.71 17.20 0.50
C SER A 21 -7.93 16.26 1.40
N THR A 22 -6.61 16.18 1.22
CA THR A 22 -5.60 15.98 2.29
C THR A 22 -4.15 16.09 1.76
N THR A 23 -3.22 16.25 2.69
CA THR A 23 -1.81 16.67 2.57
C THR A 23 -0.92 15.74 1.74
N CYS A 24 -0.88 15.92 0.43
CA CYS A 24 0.13 15.30 -0.44
C CYS A 24 1.48 16.02 -0.26
N ASN A 25 2.39 15.49 0.56
CA ASN A 25 3.79 15.90 0.50
C ASN A 25 4.47 15.11 -0.64
N PRO A 26 4.93 15.75 -1.74
CA PRO A 26 5.51 15.06 -2.89
C PRO A 26 6.80 14.28 -2.57
N LYS A 27 7.33 14.40 -1.35
CA LYS A 27 8.50 13.65 -0.87
C LYS A 27 8.17 12.33 -0.17
N ASN A 28 6.90 12.06 0.13
CA ASN A 28 6.55 10.83 0.86
C ASN A 28 6.48 9.63 -0.11
N GLU A 29 7.14 8.55 0.27
CA GLU A 29 7.09 7.26 -0.42
C GLU A 29 5.78 6.52 -0.13
N VAL A 30 5.11 6.81 1.00
CA VAL A 30 3.77 6.30 1.35
C VAL A 30 2.90 7.43 1.90
N PHE A 31 1.64 7.52 1.45
CA PHE A 31 0.69 8.53 1.92
C PHE A 31 -0.77 8.09 1.80
N LEU A 32 -1.65 8.75 2.55
CA LEU A 32 -3.09 8.50 2.55
C LEU A 32 -3.83 9.42 1.57
N GLU A 33 -4.88 8.90 0.96
CA GLU A 33 -5.85 9.63 0.17
C GLU A 33 -7.26 9.21 0.63
N ARG A 34 -8.01 10.14 1.22
CA ARG A 34 -9.38 9.90 1.70
C ARG A 34 -10.39 10.33 0.65
N LEU A 35 -11.25 9.43 0.23
CA LEU A 35 -12.26 9.71 -0.79
C LEU A 35 -13.48 10.41 -0.20
N SER A 36 -14.22 11.11 -1.06
CA SER A 36 -15.38 11.92 -0.68
C SER A 36 -16.61 11.62 -1.55
N GLY A 37 -17.77 12.17 -1.15
CA GLY A 37 -19.03 12.00 -1.87
C GLY A 37 -19.55 10.57 -1.80
N LYS A 38 -19.90 9.97 -2.94
CA LYS A 38 -20.46 8.61 -3.00
C LYS A 38 -19.49 7.51 -2.53
N ASP A 39 -18.20 7.81 -2.53
CA ASP A 39 -17.11 6.90 -2.16
C ASP A 39 -16.56 7.26 -0.77
N GLU A 40 -17.27 8.08 0.02
CA GLU A 40 -16.92 8.44 1.39
C GLU A 40 -16.77 7.19 2.28
N GLY A 41 -15.72 7.19 3.09
CA GLY A 41 -15.33 6.07 3.94
C GLY A 41 -14.33 5.10 3.30
N ILE A 42 -13.92 5.34 2.06
CA ILE A 42 -12.78 4.65 1.45
C ILE A 42 -11.51 5.48 1.66
N THR A 43 -10.48 4.84 2.20
CA THR A 43 -9.14 5.43 2.35
C THR A 43 -8.14 4.63 1.54
N ILE A 44 -7.35 5.31 0.72
CA ILE A 44 -6.33 4.70 -0.12
C ILE A 44 -4.95 4.93 0.51
N ILE A 45 -4.22 3.85 0.80
CA ILE A 45 -2.80 3.89 1.10
C ILE A 45 -2.06 3.81 -0.24
N ASN A 46 -1.43 4.92 -0.64
CA ASN A 46 -0.68 5.01 -1.87
C ASN A 46 0.81 4.79 -1.63
N MET A 47 1.40 3.83 -2.36
CA MET A 47 2.84 3.57 -2.42
C MET A 47 3.41 4.25 -3.68
N ASN A 48 4.37 5.15 -3.50
CA ASN A 48 4.92 5.98 -4.57
C ASN A 48 6.44 6.17 -4.44
N ARG A 49 7.19 5.10 -4.74
CA ARG A 49 8.65 5.07 -4.79
C ARG A 49 9.13 4.49 -6.13
N PRO A 50 8.82 5.16 -7.26
CA PRO A 50 9.03 4.61 -8.61
C PRO A 50 10.49 4.30 -8.92
N GLU A 51 11.42 5.13 -8.47
CA GLU A 51 12.86 4.97 -8.68
C GLU A 51 13.45 3.72 -8.00
N LYS A 52 12.71 3.13 -7.07
CA LYS A 52 13.05 1.86 -6.40
C LYS A 52 11.97 0.80 -6.57
N LYS A 53 11.02 0.99 -7.50
CA LYS A 53 9.95 0.00 -7.76
C LYS A 53 9.20 -0.39 -6.48
N ASN A 54 8.86 0.59 -5.64
CA ASN A 54 8.22 0.35 -4.34
C ASN A 54 8.92 -0.74 -3.49
N SER A 55 10.24 -0.81 -3.53
CA SER A 55 10.95 -1.73 -2.65
C SER A 55 10.84 -1.28 -1.19
N LEU A 56 10.61 -2.25 -0.30
CA LEU A 56 10.45 -2.09 1.15
C LEU A 56 11.81 -1.74 1.77
N GLY A 57 12.13 -0.44 1.79
CA GLY A 57 13.29 0.15 2.45
C GLY A 57 12.93 0.76 3.80
N LYS A 58 13.92 1.27 4.54
CA LYS A 58 13.71 1.84 5.88
C LYS A 58 12.73 3.02 5.91
N VAL A 59 12.87 3.97 4.98
CA VAL A 59 12.01 5.17 4.90
C VAL A 59 10.59 4.76 4.55
N PHE A 60 10.43 3.96 3.49
CA PHE A 60 9.16 3.38 3.08
C PHE A 60 8.42 2.74 4.26
N MET A 61 9.09 1.84 5.01
CA MET A 61 8.45 1.10 6.10
C MET A 61 8.12 1.99 7.30
N ALA A 62 8.91 3.03 7.57
CA ALA A 62 8.58 4.00 8.62
C ALA A 62 7.28 4.75 8.28
N GLN A 63 7.19 5.30 7.07
CA GLN A 63 5.99 5.99 6.59
C GLN A 63 4.79 5.04 6.48
N PHE A 64 5.02 3.80 6.06
CA PHE A 64 3.98 2.78 5.98
C PHE A 64 3.36 2.49 7.36
N LYS A 65 4.17 2.37 8.41
CA LYS A 65 3.68 2.20 9.78
C LYS A 65 2.89 3.41 10.27
N GLU A 66 3.38 4.62 9.99
CA GLU A 66 2.69 5.86 10.36
C GLU A 66 1.28 5.93 9.74
N VAL A 67 1.14 5.61 8.44
CA VAL A 67 -0.17 5.63 7.79
C VAL A 67 -1.09 4.49 8.26
N LEU A 68 -0.53 3.32 8.60
CA LEU A 68 -1.33 2.23 9.17
C LEU A 68 -1.90 2.62 10.53
N ASP A 69 -1.10 3.27 11.38
CA ASP A 69 -1.55 3.74 12.69
C ASP A 69 -2.65 4.82 12.56
N GLU A 70 -2.48 5.76 11.62
CA GLU A 70 -3.49 6.78 11.32
C GLU A 70 -4.82 6.16 10.86
N VAL A 71 -4.76 5.17 9.96
CA VAL A 71 -5.96 4.46 9.47
C VAL A 71 -6.62 3.66 10.57
N LYS A 72 -5.84 2.97 11.41
CA LYS A 72 -6.34 2.12 12.49
C LYS A 72 -7.26 2.86 13.45
N TYR A 73 -6.97 4.14 13.73
CA TYR A 73 -7.75 4.96 14.65
C TYR A 73 -8.69 5.95 13.96
N ASP A 74 -8.83 5.90 12.63
CA ASP A 74 -9.73 6.79 11.88
C ASP A 74 -11.16 6.23 11.85
N PRO A 75 -12.12 6.81 12.61
CA PRO A 75 -13.50 6.33 12.65
C PRO A 75 -14.26 6.56 11.34
N LYS A 76 -13.72 7.37 10.42
CA LYS A 76 -14.34 7.62 9.11
C LYS A 76 -13.98 6.54 8.10
N THR A 77 -12.83 5.87 8.27
CA THR A 77 -12.39 4.84 7.33
C THR A 77 -13.19 3.56 7.55
N ARG A 78 -13.87 3.09 6.50
CA ARG A 78 -14.66 1.86 6.45
C ARG A 78 -13.96 0.76 5.66
N VAL A 79 -13.20 1.13 4.63
CA VAL A 79 -12.44 0.21 3.77
C VAL A 79 -11.11 0.87 3.40
N VAL A 80 -10.05 0.06 3.36
CA VAL A 80 -8.71 0.48 2.97
C VAL A 80 -8.37 -0.12 1.61
N ILE A 81 -7.83 0.69 0.70
CA ILE A 81 -7.25 0.21 -0.56
C ILE A 81 -5.74 0.44 -0.51
N LEU A 82 -4.96 -0.63 -0.60
CA LEU A 82 -3.52 -0.55 -0.78
C LEU A 82 -3.22 -0.49 -2.28
N ASN A 83 -2.67 0.64 -2.72
CA ASN A 83 -2.49 0.98 -4.12
C ASN A 83 -1.04 1.38 -4.43
N SER A 84 -0.58 1.13 -5.65
CA SER A 84 0.65 1.67 -6.17
C SER A 84 0.38 2.84 -7.11
N LYS A 85 1.18 3.91 -7.01
CA LYS A 85 1.25 4.99 -8.01
C LYS A 85 2.36 4.74 -9.05
N CYS A 86 3.10 3.64 -8.95
CA CYS A 86 4.15 3.27 -9.91
C CYS A 86 3.57 2.48 -11.08
N GLU A 87 3.97 2.83 -12.31
CA GLU A 87 3.56 2.08 -13.50
C GLU A 87 4.11 0.64 -13.48
N ASN A 88 3.23 -0.34 -13.74
CA ASN A 88 3.53 -1.77 -13.86
C ASN A 88 4.23 -2.39 -12.63
N VAL A 89 4.22 -1.73 -11.47
CA VAL A 89 4.84 -2.23 -10.25
C VAL A 89 3.90 -2.00 -9.09
N PHE A 90 3.55 -3.06 -8.37
CA PHE A 90 2.91 -2.96 -7.07
C PHE A 90 3.97 -2.75 -5.98
N CYS A 91 4.82 -3.76 -5.77
CA CYS A 91 5.93 -3.74 -4.82
C CYS A 91 6.96 -4.81 -5.18
N SER A 92 8.24 -4.42 -5.27
CA SER A 92 9.34 -5.34 -5.63
C SER A 92 9.92 -6.13 -4.46
N GLY A 93 9.35 -6.01 -3.25
CA GLY A 93 9.83 -6.68 -2.05
C GLY A 93 10.96 -5.93 -1.36
N ALA A 94 11.82 -6.63 -0.62
CA ALA A 94 12.89 -6.00 0.18
C ALA A 94 13.83 -5.15 -0.69
N ASP A 95 14.22 -3.98 -0.20
CA ASP A 95 15.23 -3.15 -0.87
C ASP A 95 16.61 -3.83 -0.83
N LEU A 96 16.99 -4.45 -1.94
CA LEU A 96 18.25 -5.19 -2.05
C LEU A 96 19.49 -4.30 -1.93
N LYS A 97 19.38 -2.99 -2.23
CA LYS A 97 20.50 -2.05 -2.08
C LYS A 97 20.74 -1.76 -0.60
N GLU A 98 19.67 -1.52 0.17
CA GLU A 98 19.78 -1.38 1.63
C GLU A 98 20.18 -2.70 2.30
N ARG A 99 19.64 -3.83 1.84
CA ARG A 99 19.97 -5.16 2.39
C ARG A 99 21.46 -5.48 2.25
N LYS A 100 22.09 -5.08 1.14
CA LYS A 100 23.52 -5.35 0.88
C LYS A 100 24.45 -4.73 1.94
N THR A 101 24.04 -3.62 2.56
CA THR A 101 24.85 -2.93 3.57
C THR A 101 24.53 -3.35 5.00
N MET A 102 23.57 -4.25 5.21
CA MET A 102 23.17 -4.72 6.54
C MET A 102 24.05 -5.88 7.00
N THR A 103 24.48 -5.82 8.26
CA THR A 103 24.96 -6.98 9.01
C THR A 103 23.85 -8.03 9.15
N GLN A 104 24.21 -9.27 9.50
CA GLN A 104 23.22 -10.33 9.71
C GLN A 104 22.19 -9.97 10.80
N ALA A 105 22.64 -9.36 11.90
CA ALA A 105 21.76 -8.97 12.99
C ALA A 105 20.78 -7.86 12.56
N GLU A 106 21.23 -6.89 11.77
CA GLU A 106 20.36 -5.85 11.21
C GLU A 106 19.36 -6.40 10.22
N ALA A 107 19.79 -7.33 9.35
CA ALA A 107 18.91 -7.97 8.40
C ALA A 107 17.79 -8.77 9.08
N THR A 108 18.12 -9.52 10.14
CA THR A 108 17.12 -10.25 10.92
C THR A 108 16.11 -9.29 11.57
N ARG A 109 16.59 -8.20 12.19
CA ARG A 109 15.69 -7.17 12.75
C ARG A 109 14.80 -6.54 11.70
N PHE A 110 15.36 -6.24 10.53
CA PHE A 110 14.63 -5.62 9.43
C PHE A 110 13.51 -6.54 8.91
N VAL A 111 13.81 -7.82 8.65
CA VAL A 111 12.82 -8.80 8.18
C VAL A 111 11.73 -9.03 9.24
N ASN A 112 12.08 -9.08 10.53
CA ASN A 112 11.08 -9.16 11.59
C ASN A 112 10.17 -7.91 11.58
N GLY A 113 10.75 -6.71 11.43
CA GLY A 113 9.97 -5.48 11.31
C GLY A 113 9.04 -5.44 10.10
N LEU A 114 9.39 -6.09 8.98
CA LEU A 114 8.48 -6.28 7.84
C LEU A 114 7.30 -7.17 8.21
N ARG A 115 7.58 -8.32 8.85
CA ARG A 115 6.53 -9.26 9.29
C ARG A 115 5.57 -8.63 10.29
N ASP A 116 6.10 -7.82 11.21
CA ASP A 116 5.29 -7.08 12.18
C ASP A 116 4.33 -6.12 11.45
N SER A 117 4.81 -5.37 10.45
CA SER A 117 3.94 -4.51 9.63
C SER A 117 2.89 -5.27 8.83
N PHE A 118 3.21 -6.47 8.33
CA PHE A 118 2.22 -7.30 7.64
C PHE A 118 1.15 -7.79 8.63
N THR A 119 1.57 -8.18 9.84
CA THR A 119 0.66 -8.54 10.93
C THR A 119 -0.22 -7.35 11.35
N GLU A 120 0.30 -6.12 11.30
CA GLU A 120 -0.48 -4.90 11.58
C GLU A 120 -1.59 -4.70 10.55
N ILE A 121 -1.34 -4.97 9.26
CA ILE A 121 -2.37 -4.95 8.21
C ILE A 121 -3.45 -5.99 8.51
N GLU A 122 -3.05 -7.23 8.80
CA GLU A 122 -3.98 -8.33 9.12
C GLU A 122 -4.86 -8.03 10.34
N ARG A 123 -4.39 -7.15 11.24
CA ARG A 123 -5.09 -6.76 12.47
C ARG A 123 -5.83 -5.43 12.35
N LEU A 124 -5.83 -4.79 11.19
CA LEU A 124 -6.63 -3.58 11.00
C LEU A 124 -8.12 -3.90 11.22
N PRO A 125 -8.86 -3.03 11.92
CA PRO A 125 -10.30 -3.24 12.10
C PRO A 125 -11.10 -3.03 10.80
N GLN A 126 -10.52 -2.35 9.81
CA GLN A 126 -11.12 -2.12 8.50
C GLN A 126 -10.66 -3.20 7.50
N PRO A 127 -11.55 -3.70 6.61
CA PRO A 127 -11.15 -4.55 5.49
C PRO A 127 -10.15 -3.86 4.58
N VAL A 128 -9.12 -4.59 4.16
CA VAL A 128 -8.02 -4.12 3.31
C VAL A 128 -8.03 -4.83 1.95
N ILE A 129 -8.01 -4.05 0.88
CA ILE A 129 -7.99 -4.54 -0.50
C ILE A 129 -6.67 -4.15 -1.16
N ALA A 130 -5.89 -5.13 -1.63
CA ALA A 130 -4.72 -4.88 -2.47
C ALA A 130 -5.14 -4.71 -3.94
N SER A 131 -4.84 -3.54 -4.52
CA SER A 131 -5.00 -3.24 -5.94
C SER A 131 -3.68 -3.44 -6.68
N ILE A 132 -3.53 -4.57 -7.38
CA ILE A 132 -2.28 -5.05 -7.97
C ILE A 132 -2.29 -4.87 -9.49
N ASP A 133 -1.92 -3.69 -9.96
CA ASP A 133 -1.78 -3.36 -11.39
C ASP A 133 -0.30 -3.45 -11.85
N GLY A 134 0.44 -4.43 -11.35
CA GLY A 134 1.86 -4.58 -11.65
C GLY A 134 2.59 -5.66 -10.84
N PHE A 135 3.92 -5.71 -10.99
CA PHE A 135 4.75 -6.71 -10.31
C PHE A 135 4.64 -6.63 -8.77
N ALA A 136 4.29 -7.76 -8.15
CA ALA A 136 4.31 -7.99 -6.70
C ALA A 136 5.26 -9.16 -6.39
N LEU A 137 6.46 -8.89 -5.89
CA LEU A 137 7.54 -9.87 -5.77
C LEU A 137 8.01 -10.02 -4.31
N GLY A 138 8.25 -11.25 -3.86
CA GLY A 138 8.75 -11.55 -2.52
C GLY A 138 7.90 -10.84 -1.45
N GLY A 139 8.53 -9.97 -0.66
CA GLY A 139 7.85 -9.13 0.34
C GLY A 139 6.69 -8.29 -0.21
N GLY A 140 6.68 -7.94 -1.49
CA GLY A 140 5.56 -7.26 -2.11
C GLY A 140 4.33 -8.14 -2.34
N LEU A 141 4.54 -9.44 -2.59
CA LEU A 141 3.45 -10.41 -2.61
C LEU A 141 2.99 -10.77 -1.19
N GLU A 142 3.92 -10.90 -0.24
CA GLU A 142 3.59 -11.10 1.18
C GLU A 142 2.74 -9.93 1.72
N LEU A 143 3.09 -8.70 1.36
CA LEU A 143 2.29 -7.50 1.67
C LEU A 143 0.86 -7.60 1.12
N ALA A 144 0.69 -8.07 -0.11
CA ALA A 144 -0.63 -8.29 -0.70
C ALA A 144 -1.38 -9.49 -0.07
N LEU A 145 -0.66 -10.49 0.42
CA LEU A 145 -1.22 -11.65 1.12
C LEU A 145 -1.77 -11.27 2.50
N ALA A 146 -1.18 -10.27 3.15
CA ALA A 146 -1.66 -9.71 4.41
C ALA A 146 -2.99 -8.95 4.26
N CYS A 147 -3.39 -8.57 3.04
CA CYS A 147 -4.69 -7.96 2.77
C CYS A 147 -5.80 -9.02 2.67
N ASP A 148 -7.02 -8.65 3.06
CA ASP A 148 -8.20 -9.54 3.00
C ASP A 148 -8.54 -9.96 1.58
N ILE A 149 -8.48 -9.01 0.64
CA ILE A 149 -8.85 -9.22 -0.76
C ILE A 149 -7.72 -8.73 -1.66
N ARG A 150 -7.44 -9.47 -2.73
CA ARG A 150 -6.51 -9.07 -3.80
C ARG A 150 -7.26 -8.98 -5.12
N VAL A 151 -7.05 -7.88 -5.83
CA VAL A 151 -7.54 -7.67 -7.19
C VAL A 151 -6.33 -7.40 -8.07
N ALA A 152 -6.16 -8.16 -9.15
CA ALA A 152 -5.02 -8.04 -10.05
C ALA A 152 -5.47 -7.90 -11.50
N CYS A 153 -4.70 -7.18 -12.31
CA CYS A 153 -4.88 -7.13 -13.76
C CYS A 153 -4.48 -8.47 -14.42
N ALA A 154 -5.12 -8.79 -15.55
CA ALA A 154 -4.83 -9.97 -16.36
C ALA A 154 -3.59 -9.80 -17.22
#